data_AF-A0A368DAC5-F1
#
_entry.id   AF-A0A368DAC5-F1
#
_cell.length_a   1.000
_cell.length_b   1.000
_cell.length_c   1.000
_cell.angle_alpha   90.00
_cell.angle_beta   90.00
_cell.angle_gamma   90.00
#
_symmetry.space_group_name_H-M   'P 1'
#
loop_
_entity.id
_entity.type
_entity.pdbx_description
1 polymer ?
#
loop_
_entity_poly.entity_id
_entity_poly.type
_entity_poly.pdbx_seq_one_letter_code
_entity_poly.pdbx_strand_id
1 'polypeptide(L)'
;MTRSILYTIIFSFLFISCDKSSNPNVLIFMTDDQGWGDLSIHGNTNLKTPNIDSFSKNGASFSRFYVSPVCAPTRAELLTGKYFVRTGVNGVTRGYERMNTNEKIISNYFKERNYSTGLFGKWHNGSQPPYHPNSRGFDEFYGFTSGHWGNYFDPILERNGELVKGKGYINDDITNNAISFIKSSVKPFFTFISYNTPHSPMQVPDKYSKEKKVILKGRYSERENIEKTKAALGMVENIDENVGNIIKYLKEIGKYDDTIIIFLSDNGPNGNRWNNEFKERKGSTNEGGVRVPFFIQWPKKIKPGIKIKQVTSVLDVFPSLIDLIENTTNINFDGKSFKKYIENPDLFDNQRKVFSFWNNRLSVRNNEYILDYNNNLYDLKNDHSQYYAINEAKVNEFEELKEAKRIWKELINEIIKQNKRRPFTVNYKNSNYTHLPARDAEITGILQRSSIHANCSFIDNWKNSDDYIYWDIDVLENGTKSVDLYYTLPKESVGTEIALEFEDQIIKKTIDDFHNPNLVGFDKDKIKRIESYTKDFKKINIGEMSFKKGISRLKLKTTSIKGNKSIDFRLLILKNKDEKNS
;
A
#
# COMPACT_ATOMS: atom_id res chain seq x y z
N MET A 1 2.94 17.86 87.34
CA MET A 1 3.40 18.83 86.31
C MET A 1 4.82 18.40 85.96
N THR A 2 5.16 17.93 84.77
CA THR A 2 5.13 18.62 83.47
C THR A 2 5.21 17.56 82.35
N ARG A 3 4.39 17.70 81.31
CA ARG A 3 4.40 16.86 80.10
C ARG A 3 5.37 17.46 79.07
N SER A 4 6.31 16.68 78.57
CA SER A 4 7.07 17.00 77.35
C SER A 4 6.35 16.44 76.12
N ILE A 5 6.08 17.31 75.14
CA ILE A 5 5.50 16.99 73.84
C ILE A 5 6.65 16.96 72.83
N LEU A 6 6.83 15.83 72.15
CA LEU A 6 7.77 15.67 71.04
C LEU A 6 6.98 15.79 69.73
N TYR A 7 7.28 16.81 68.91
CA TYR A 7 6.69 16.99 67.59
C TYR A 7 7.46 16.17 66.54
N THR A 8 6.78 15.21 65.90
CA THR A 8 7.28 14.49 64.72
C THR A 8 6.84 15.24 63.47
N ILE A 9 7.78 15.78 62.70
CA ILE A 9 7.55 16.38 61.38
C ILE A 9 7.48 15.25 60.34
N ILE A 10 6.30 15.04 59.76
CA ILE A 10 6.11 14.13 58.61
C ILE A 10 6.34 14.93 57.33
N PHE A 11 7.46 14.67 56.65
CA PHE A 11 7.74 15.17 55.31
C PHE A 11 6.96 14.33 54.29
N SER A 12 5.85 14.87 53.79
CA SER A 12 5.07 14.26 52.72
C SER A 12 5.73 14.59 51.37
N PHE A 13 6.45 13.64 50.79
CA PHE A 13 6.92 13.71 49.40
C PHE A 13 5.72 13.62 48.46
N LEU A 14 5.22 14.78 48.01
CA LEU A 14 4.34 14.89 46.85
C LEU A 14 5.17 14.56 45.61
N PHE A 15 5.08 13.31 45.14
CA PHE A 15 5.42 12.97 43.77
C PHE A 15 4.40 13.64 42.86
N ILE A 16 4.71 14.86 42.44
CA ILE A 16 4.10 15.47 41.26
C ILE A 16 4.63 14.63 40.09
N SER A 17 3.90 13.58 39.71
CA SER A 17 4.05 12.99 38.38
C SER A 17 3.79 14.11 37.40
N CYS A 18 4.89 14.65 36.85
CA CYS A 18 4.84 15.48 35.66
C CYS A 18 4.19 14.60 34.59
N ASP A 19 2.92 14.83 34.33
CA ASP A 19 2.14 14.13 33.31
C ASP A 19 2.79 14.51 31.98
N LYS A 20 3.76 13.71 31.58
CA LYS A 20 4.59 13.91 30.40
C LYS A 20 3.64 13.79 29.23
N SER A 21 3.09 14.93 28.79
CA SER A 21 2.12 15.10 27.69
C SER A 21 2.15 13.89 26.78
N SER A 22 1.22 12.95 26.99
CA SER A 22 1.24 11.67 26.29
C SER A 22 1.10 11.95 24.80
N ASN A 23 2.13 11.60 24.04
CA ASN A 23 2.07 11.66 22.58
C ASN A 23 0.78 10.97 22.08
N PRO A 24 0.00 11.60 21.18
CA PRO A 24 -1.25 11.01 20.72
C PRO A 24 -1.00 9.73 19.92
N ASN A 25 -2.00 8.87 19.82
CA ASN A 25 -1.92 7.76 18.87
C ASN A 25 -2.12 8.28 17.44
N VAL A 26 -1.63 7.56 16.44
CA VAL A 26 -1.80 7.90 15.02
C VAL A 26 -2.31 6.68 14.26
N LEU A 27 -3.43 6.86 13.57
CA LEU A 27 -4.08 5.83 12.78
C LEU A 27 -4.33 6.35 11.36
N ILE A 28 -3.86 5.61 10.36
CA ILE A 28 -4.11 5.92 8.95
C ILE A 28 -4.86 4.76 8.31
N PHE A 29 -6.00 5.06 7.70
CA PHE A 29 -6.70 4.19 6.77
C PHE A 29 -6.39 4.59 5.34
N MET A 30 -5.93 3.63 4.53
CA MET A 30 -5.81 3.80 3.08
C MET A 30 -6.58 2.71 2.35
N THR A 31 -7.39 3.12 1.38
CA THR A 31 -8.10 2.22 0.45
C THR A 31 -7.37 2.14 -0.89
N ASP A 32 -7.64 1.09 -1.66
CA ASP A 32 -6.95 0.79 -2.93
C ASP A 32 -7.95 0.90 -4.08
N ASP A 33 -7.71 1.84 -4.99
CA ASP A 33 -8.59 2.16 -6.11
C ASP A 33 -9.94 2.74 -5.73
N GLN A 34 -10.16 3.34 -4.56
CA GLN A 34 -11.44 4.01 -4.25
C GLN A 34 -11.51 5.40 -4.88
N GLY A 35 -12.57 5.68 -5.64
CA GLY A 35 -12.81 6.98 -6.25
C GLY A 35 -13.41 8.00 -5.28
N TRP A 36 -13.36 9.28 -5.68
CA TRP A 36 -14.08 10.37 -5.00
C TRP A 36 -15.57 10.07 -4.89
N GLY A 37 -16.18 9.64 -6.00
CA GLY A 37 -17.61 9.36 -6.05
C GLY A 37 -18.03 8.08 -5.34
N ASP A 38 -17.13 7.31 -4.73
CA ASP A 38 -17.49 6.08 -4.03
C ASP A 38 -17.97 6.32 -2.58
N LEU A 39 -18.25 7.55 -2.16
CA LEU A 39 -18.72 7.86 -0.80
C LEU A 39 -20.08 8.56 -0.81
N SER A 40 -20.94 8.27 0.17
CA SER A 40 -22.24 8.93 0.28
C SER A 40 -22.12 10.41 0.62
N ILE A 41 -21.11 10.84 1.40
CA ILE A 41 -20.85 12.26 1.69
C ILE A 41 -20.54 13.09 0.44
N HIS A 42 -20.08 12.45 -0.64
CA HIS A 42 -19.83 13.09 -1.93
C HIS A 42 -21.04 13.04 -2.89
N GLY A 43 -22.18 12.54 -2.42
CA GLY A 43 -23.45 12.51 -3.17
C GLY A 43 -23.74 11.18 -3.87
N ASN A 44 -23.06 10.10 -3.51
CA ASN A 44 -23.38 8.79 -4.08
C ASN A 44 -24.59 8.19 -3.36
N THR A 45 -25.66 7.95 -4.10
CA THR A 45 -26.91 7.37 -3.57
C THR A 45 -26.96 5.85 -3.70
N ASN A 46 -25.95 5.23 -4.30
CA ASN A 46 -25.90 3.78 -4.56
C ASN A 46 -25.31 2.96 -3.39
N LEU A 47 -24.81 3.63 -2.34
CA LEU A 47 -24.26 3.00 -1.14
C LEU A 47 -24.43 3.90 0.09
N LYS A 48 -24.11 3.36 1.27
CA LYS A 48 -24.05 4.13 2.51
C LYS A 48 -22.69 3.97 3.18
N THR A 49 -22.04 5.08 3.51
CA THR A 49 -20.74 5.08 4.22
C THR A 49 -20.79 5.92 5.50
N PRO A 50 -21.69 5.62 6.46
CA PRO A 50 -21.91 6.46 7.63
C PRO A 50 -20.67 6.64 8.52
N ASN A 51 -19.81 5.64 8.64
CA ASN A 51 -18.62 5.72 9.50
C ASN A 51 -17.54 6.60 8.86
N ILE A 52 -17.29 6.45 7.57
CA ILE A 52 -16.34 7.28 6.81
C ILE A 52 -16.88 8.72 6.69
N ASP A 53 -18.17 8.88 6.38
CA ASP A 53 -18.83 10.19 6.29
C ASP A 53 -18.74 10.97 7.61
N SER A 54 -18.64 10.26 8.74
CA SER A 54 -18.51 10.87 10.06
C SER A 54 -17.19 11.64 10.24
N PHE A 55 -16.11 11.30 9.53
CA PHE A 55 -14.84 12.04 9.61
C PHE A 55 -15.00 13.48 9.11
N SER A 56 -15.78 13.69 8.05
CA SER A 56 -16.07 15.03 7.52
C SER A 56 -16.84 15.89 8.53
N LYS A 57 -17.76 15.27 9.28
CA LYS A 57 -18.56 15.96 10.31
C LYS A 57 -17.76 16.24 11.58
N ASN A 58 -16.92 15.30 11.99
CA ASN A 58 -16.25 15.33 13.28
C ASN A 58 -14.77 15.74 13.21
N GLY A 59 -14.29 16.17 12.04
CA GLY A 59 -12.92 16.59 11.80
C GLY A 59 -12.82 17.57 10.63
N ALA A 60 -11.75 17.44 9.84
CA ALA A 60 -11.49 18.23 8.64
C ALA A 60 -11.58 17.39 7.36
N SER A 61 -12.21 17.96 6.34
CA SER A 61 -12.32 17.42 4.99
C SER A 61 -11.61 18.31 3.98
N PHE A 62 -11.02 17.72 2.95
CA PHE A 62 -10.23 18.43 1.95
C PHE A 62 -10.92 18.32 0.59
N SER A 63 -11.30 19.46 0.00
CA SER A 63 -11.98 19.44 -1.29
C SER A 63 -11.04 19.14 -2.45
N ARG A 64 -9.74 19.45 -2.31
CA ARG A 64 -8.70 19.35 -3.34
C ARG A 64 -7.43 18.71 -2.81
N PHE A 65 -7.51 17.42 -2.51
CA PHE A 65 -6.40 16.58 -2.08
C PHE A 65 -5.95 15.64 -3.20
N TYR A 66 -4.64 15.61 -3.47
CA TYR A 66 -4.08 14.94 -4.63
C TYR A 66 -3.04 13.87 -4.29
N VAL A 67 -3.18 12.73 -4.95
CA VAL A 67 -2.28 11.57 -4.89
C VAL A 67 -1.60 11.34 -6.24
N SER A 68 -0.76 10.31 -6.32
CA SER A 68 -0.23 9.84 -7.60
C SER A 68 -1.28 9.02 -8.38
N PRO A 69 -1.16 8.87 -9.71
CA PRO A 69 -2.15 8.16 -10.53
C PRO A 69 -2.31 6.66 -10.25
N VAL A 70 -1.40 6.06 -9.49
CA VAL A 70 -1.34 4.63 -9.18
C VAL A 70 -0.75 4.38 -7.78
N CYS A 71 -1.04 3.21 -7.25
CA CYS A 71 -0.83 2.79 -5.86
C CYS A 71 0.61 2.91 -5.31
N ALA A 72 1.61 2.21 -5.88
CA ALA A 72 2.98 2.21 -5.30
C ALA A 72 3.62 3.61 -5.22
N PRO A 73 3.51 4.48 -6.25
CA PRO A 73 3.84 5.90 -6.16
C PRO A 73 3.17 6.64 -4.99
N THR A 74 1.84 6.57 -4.87
CA THR A 74 1.13 7.28 -3.78
C THR A 74 1.60 6.82 -2.40
N ARG A 75 1.83 5.52 -2.23
CA ARG A 75 2.31 4.95 -0.98
C ARG A 75 3.71 5.46 -0.65
N ALA A 76 4.60 5.52 -1.63
CA ALA A 76 5.93 6.12 -1.43
C ALA A 76 5.84 7.60 -1.04
N GLU A 77 4.96 8.38 -1.69
CA GLU A 77 4.75 9.79 -1.38
C GLU A 77 4.19 10.02 0.02
N LEU A 78 3.22 9.19 0.45
CA LEU A 78 2.70 9.20 1.82
C LEU A 78 3.79 8.91 2.85
N LEU A 79 4.56 7.85 2.62
CA LEU A 79 5.55 7.34 3.58
C LEU A 79 6.75 8.28 3.72
N THR A 80 7.12 9.01 2.67
CA THR A 80 8.33 9.85 2.63
C THR A 80 8.06 11.36 2.69
N GLY A 81 6.87 11.81 2.30
CA GLY A 81 6.58 13.23 2.06
C GLY A 81 7.37 13.82 0.88
N LYS A 82 7.83 12.98 -0.05
CA LYS A 82 8.61 13.35 -1.25
C LYS A 82 7.99 12.77 -2.50
N TYR A 83 8.12 13.47 -3.63
CA TYR A 83 7.63 12.97 -4.92
C TYR A 83 8.21 11.60 -5.24
N PHE A 84 7.38 10.65 -5.67
CA PHE A 84 7.80 9.25 -5.78
C PHE A 84 9.01 9.05 -6.70
N VAL A 85 9.14 9.86 -7.75
CA VAL A 85 10.25 9.83 -8.70
C VAL A 85 11.61 10.03 -8.01
N ARG A 86 11.66 10.75 -6.88
CA ARG A 86 12.87 10.98 -6.07
C ARG A 86 13.18 9.81 -5.13
N THR A 87 12.22 8.92 -4.90
CA THR A 87 12.30 7.83 -3.93
C THR A 87 12.78 6.51 -4.53
N GLY A 88 13.10 6.49 -5.83
CA GLY A 88 13.51 5.28 -6.57
C GLY A 88 12.36 4.37 -7.03
N VAL A 89 11.12 4.73 -6.72
CA VAL A 89 9.92 4.08 -7.28
C VAL A 89 9.72 4.55 -8.72
N ASN A 90 9.58 3.61 -9.65
CA ASN A 90 9.37 3.89 -11.07
C ASN A 90 8.43 2.89 -11.76
N GLY A 91 7.72 2.08 -10.98
CA GLY A 91 6.72 1.14 -11.47
C GLY A 91 5.91 0.53 -10.32
N VAL A 92 5.07 -0.47 -10.65
CA VAL A 92 4.14 -1.11 -9.70
C VAL A 92 4.36 -2.63 -9.59
N THR A 93 5.34 -3.19 -10.27
CA THR A 93 5.63 -4.63 -10.27
C THR A 93 7.05 -4.89 -10.79
N ARG A 94 7.49 -6.15 -10.75
CA ARG A 94 8.81 -6.63 -11.23
C ARG A 94 10.00 -5.95 -10.53
N GLY A 95 9.77 -5.44 -9.31
CA GLY A 95 10.77 -4.78 -8.49
C GLY A 95 10.94 -3.29 -8.77
N TYR A 96 10.12 -2.68 -9.65
CA TYR A 96 10.10 -1.25 -9.92
C TYR A 96 9.31 -0.44 -8.86
N GLU A 97 8.55 -1.13 -8.01
CA GLU A 97 7.81 -0.54 -6.89
C GLU A 97 8.66 -0.26 -5.64
N ARG A 98 9.94 -0.68 -5.64
CA ARG A 98 10.82 -0.60 -4.47
C ARG A 98 11.19 0.84 -4.14
N MET A 99 10.93 1.25 -2.90
CA MET A 99 11.34 2.56 -2.39
C MET A 99 12.75 2.49 -1.81
N ASN A 100 13.62 3.44 -2.18
CA ASN A 100 15.00 3.54 -1.71
C ASN A 100 15.08 3.43 -0.18
N THR A 101 16.08 2.68 0.29
CA THR A 101 16.19 2.26 1.70
C THR A 101 16.80 3.33 2.60
N ASN A 102 17.47 4.32 2.01
CA ASN A 102 17.97 5.52 2.70
C ASN A 102 16.86 6.56 2.96
N GLU A 103 15.67 6.38 2.39
CA GLU A 103 14.52 7.22 2.72
C GLU A 103 14.02 6.90 4.12
N LYS A 104 14.07 7.91 5.00
CA LYS A 104 13.46 7.86 6.32
C LYS A 104 11.96 8.05 6.19
N ILE A 105 11.20 7.03 6.58
CA ILE A 105 9.75 7.05 6.42
C ILE A 105 8.99 7.29 7.72
N ILE A 106 7.70 7.55 7.61
CA ILE A 106 6.78 7.83 8.71
C ILE A 106 6.89 6.83 9.87
N SER A 107 6.97 5.54 9.58
CA SER A 107 7.15 4.49 10.60
C SER A 107 8.50 4.58 11.30
N ASN A 108 9.60 4.87 10.59
CA ASN A 108 10.89 5.11 11.24
C ASN A 108 10.80 6.30 12.22
N TYR A 109 10.15 7.39 11.80
CA TYR A 109 9.99 8.59 12.62
C TYR A 109 9.21 8.32 13.92
N PHE A 110 8.11 7.58 13.84
CA PHE A 110 7.31 7.22 15.02
C PHE A 110 8.02 6.18 15.90
N LYS A 111 8.69 5.18 15.30
CA LYS A 111 9.47 4.18 16.03
C LYS A 111 10.59 4.81 16.86
N GLU A 112 11.34 5.75 16.30
CA GLU A 112 12.37 6.52 17.02
C GLU A 112 11.81 7.33 18.20
N ARG A 113 10.51 7.64 18.18
CA ARG A 113 9.78 8.34 19.26
C ARG A 113 9.04 7.39 20.18
N ASN A 114 9.44 6.12 20.21
CA ASN A 114 8.92 5.10 21.12
C ASN A 114 7.43 4.78 20.89
N TYR A 115 6.94 4.89 19.65
CA TYR A 115 5.64 4.34 19.29
C TYR A 115 5.74 2.85 19.00
N SER A 116 4.68 2.11 19.30
CA SER A 116 4.46 0.80 18.69
C SER A 116 4.01 1.01 17.24
N THR A 117 4.70 0.43 16.27
CA THR A 117 4.41 0.65 14.84
C THR A 117 3.84 -0.61 14.17
N GLY A 118 2.70 -0.48 13.50
CA GLY A 118 2.03 -1.62 12.87
C GLY A 118 1.51 -1.30 11.47
N LEU A 119 1.69 -2.23 10.52
CA LEU A 119 1.09 -2.16 9.18
C LEU A 119 0.18 -3.37 8.94
N PHE A 120 -1.05 -3.11 8.50
CA PHE A 120 -2.05 -4.14 8.27
C PHE A 120 -2.60 -4.02 6.85
N GLY A 121 -2.40 -5.06 6.03
CA GLY A 121 -2.86 -5.13 4.64
C GLY A 121 -1.76 -4.93 3.59
N LYS A 122 -2.04 -4.12 2.56
CA LYS A 122 -1.17 -3.95 1.40
C LYS A 122 0.03 -3.05 1.71
N TRP A 123 1.25 -3.51 1.40
CA TRP A 123 2.46 -2.69 1.48
C TRP A 123 2.80 -2.00 0.16
N HIS A 124 3.18 -2.79 -0.86
CA HIS A 124 3.45 -2.35 -2.24
C HIS A 124 4.62 -1.36 -2.45
N ASN A 125 5.63 -1.34 -1.55
CA ASN A 125 6.88 -0.57 -1.75
C ASN A 125 8.17 -1.41 -1.64
N GLY A 126 8.05 -2.71 -1.97
CA GLY A 126 9.15 -3.67 -2.03
C GLY A 126 8.98 -4.85 -1.07
N SER A 127 9.29 -6.05 -1.53
CA SER A 127 8.98 -7.29 -0.80
C SER A 127 10.16 -7.82 -0.01
N GLN A 128 11.35 -7.82 -0.60
CA GLN A 128 12.55 -8.38 0.00
C GLN A 128 13.17 -7.41 1.01
N PRO A 129 13.59 -7.85 2.20
CA PRO A 129 14.39 -7.02 3.10
C PRO A 129 15.65 -6.47 2.40
N PRO A 130 16.08 -5.23 2.65
CA PRO A 130 15.56 -4.28 3.63
C PRO A 130 14.33 -3.47 3.18
N TYR A 131 13.66 -3.80 2.07
CA TYR A 131 12.45 -3.12 1.60
C TYR A 131 11.16 -3.58 2.30
N HIS A 132 11.19 -4.76 2.93
CA HIS A 132 10.06 -5.33 3.68
C HIS A 132 9.61 -4.41 4.84
N PRO A 133 8.30 -4.33 5.18
CA PRO A 133 7.79 -3.45 6.24
C PRO A 133 8.57 -3.49 7.56
N ASN A 134 8.93 -4.68 8.05
CA ASN A 134 9.68 -4.79 9.31
C ASN A 134 11.09 -4.18 9.27
N SER A 135 11.70 -4.12 8.09
CA SER A 135 12.98 -3.42 7.88
C SER A 135 12.80 -1.92 7.64
N ARG A 136 11.56 -1.46 7.46
CA ARG A 136 11.19 -0.05 7.22
C ARG A 136 10.50 0.57 8.43
N GLY A 137 10.78 0.05 9.62
CA GLY A 137 10.38 0.67 10.88
C GLY A 137 8.97 0.32 11.35
N PHE A 138 8.33 -0.71 10.80
CA PHE A 138 7.15 -1.33 11.40
C PHE A 138 7.58 -2.47 12.35
N ASP A 139 7.04 -2.52 13.56
CA ASP A 139 7.28 -3.61 14.50
C ASP A 139 6.43 -4.82 14.13
N GLU A 140 5.15 -4.61 13.83
CA GLU A 140 4.22 -5.63 13.36
C GLU A 140 3.85 -5.37 11.89
N PHE A 141 3.84 -6.44 11.10
CA PHE A 141 3.27 -6.45 9.77
C PHE A 141 2.38 -7.69 9.60
N TYR A 142 1.15 -7.47 9.17
CA TYR A 142 0.22 -8.52 8.79
C TYR A 142 -0.45 -8.17 7.46
N GLY A 143 -0.21 -8.92 6.40
CA GLY A 143 -0.80 -8.63 5.10
C GLY A 143 -0.01 -9.19 3.94
N PHE A 144 0.25 -8.36 2.91
CA PHE A 144 1.00 -8.78 1.73
C PHE A 144 1.76 -7.62 1.08
N THR A 145 2.87 -7.98 0.42
CA THR A 145 3.81 -7.01 -0.18
C THR A 145 3.58 -6.70 -1.65
N SER A 146 2.75 -7.48 -2.37
CA SER A 146 2.44 -7.25 -3.79
C SER A 146 1.47 -6.09 -4.02
N GLY A 147 1.39 -5.68 -5.29
CA GLY A 147 0.45 -4.65 -5.72
C GLY A 147 -1.00 -5.09 -5.87
N HIS A 148 -1.26 -6.40 -5.81
CA HIS A 148 -2.57 -7.01 -6.01
C HIS A 148 -2.58 -8.39 -5.35
N TRP A 149 -3.74 -8.81 -4.83
CA TRP A 149 -3.95 -10.11 -4.22
C TRP A 149 -5.01 -10.93 -4.95
N GLY A 150 -4.72 -12.20 -5.21
CA GLY A 150 -5.50 -13.04 -6.13
C GLY A 150 -6.74 -13.70 -5.51
N ASN A 151 -6.97 -13.61 -4.20
CA ASN A 151 -8.20 -14.13 -3.58
C ASN A 151 -8.45 -13.39 -2.26
N TYR A 152 -9.71 -13.03 -1.99
CA TYR A 152 -10.08 -12.23 -0.81
C TYR A 152 -10.77 -13.04 0.28
N PHE A 153 -10.97 -14.36 0.07
CA PHE A 153 -11.55 -15.27 1.06
C PHE A 153 -10.50 -16.29 1.52
N ASP A 154 -10.23 -16.30 2.82
CA ASP A 154 -9.17 -17.08 3.46
C ASP A 154 -7.83 -16.97 2.69
N PRO A 155 -7.33 -15.76 2.40
CA PRO A 155 -6.11 -15.59 1.62
C PRO A 155 -4.89 -16.17 2.34
N ILE A 156 -3.89 -16.65 1.60
CA ILE A 156 -2.53 -16.70 2.16
C ILE A 156 -2.05 -15.26 2.35
N LEU A 157 -1.41 -14.95 3.46
CA LEU A 157 -0.84 -13.65 3.82
C LEU A 157 0.52 -13.88 4.49
N GLU A 158 1.15 -12.83 5.00
CA GLU A 158 2.33 -12.94 5.85
C GLU A 158 2.17 -12.18 7.17
N ARG A 159 2.76 -12.73 8.24
CA ARG A 159 2.98 -12.05 9.51
C ARG A 159 4.48 -11.96 9.75
N ASN A 160 5.04 -10.76 9.75
CA ASN A 160 6.47 -10.52 9.95
C ASN A 160 7.40 -11.41 9.08
N GLY A 161 6.98 -11.66 7.83
CA GLY A 161 7.69 -12.51 6.86
C GLY A 161 7.35 -14.00 6.92
N GLU A 162 6.63 -14.48 7.94
CA GLU A 162 6.13 -15.86 7.97
C GLU A 162 4.79 -15.95 7.21
N LEU A 163 4.62 -16.93 6.32
CA LEU A 163 3.34 -17.13 5.64
C LEU A 163 2.27 -17.67 6.60
N VAL A 164 1.08 -17.08 6.54
CA VAL A 164 -0.08 -17.45 7.37
C VAL A 164 -1.34 -17.54 6.51
N LYS A 165 -2.33 -18.28 6.97
CA LYS A 165 -3.66 -18.35 6.34
C LYS A 165 -4.58 -17.34 7.04
N GLY A 166 -5.06 -16.35 6.29
CA GLY A 166 -6.08 -15.42 6.73
C GLY A 166 -7.44 -16.11 6.93
N LYS A 167 -8.34 -15.45 7.65
CA LYS A 167 -9.64 -15.99 8.07
C LYS A 167 -10.79 -15.13 7.55
N GLY A 168 -11.67 -15.71 6.75
CA GLY A 168 -12.82 -15.04 6.19
C GLY A 168 -12.45 -14.02 5.12
N TYR A 169 -13.15 -12.88 5.08
CA TYR A 169 -12.91 -11.83 4.10
C TYR A 169 -11.70 -10.98 4.48
N ILE A 170 -10.83 -10.70 3.52
CA ILE A 170 -9.48 -10.14 3.75
C ILE A 170 -9.48 -8.85 4.57
N ASN A 171 -10.41 -7.92 4.33
CA ASN A 171 -10.47 -6.66 5.08
C ASN A 171 -10.95 -6.84 6.52
N ASP A 172 -11.87 -7.77 6.75
CA ASP A 172 -12.36 -8.07 8.10
C ASP A 172 -11.21 -8.65 8.93
N ASP A 173 -10.43 -9.55 8.34
CA ASP A 173 -9.26 -10.15 8.97
C ASP A 173 -8.14 -9.13 9.22
N ILE A 174 -7.82 -8.28 8.24
CA ILE A 174 -6.88 -7.15 8.39
C ILE A 174 -7.30 -6.27 9.58
N THR A 175 -8.59 -5.96 9.68
CA THR A 175 -9.16 -5.11 10.74
C THR A 175 -9.03 -5.77 12.11
N ASN A 176 -9.37 -7.06 12.22
CA ASN A 176 -9.25 -7.81 13.46
C ASN A 176 -7.80 -7.89 13.97
N ASN A 177 -6.84 -8.04 13.05
CA ASN A 177 -5.42 -8.04 13.39
C ASN A 177 -4.93 -6.65 13.81
N ALA A 178 -5.41 -5.57 13.17
CA ALA A 178 -5.12 -4.21 13.60
C ALA A 178 -5.69 -3.91 15.00
N ILE A 179 -6.93 -4.31 15.30
CA ILE A 179 -7.53 -4.22 16.64
C ILE A 179 -6.68 -4.96 17.67
N SER A 180 -6.23 -6.18 17.33
CA SER A 180 -5.40 -7.00 18.23
C SER A 180 -4.06 -6.31 18.55
N PHE A 181 -3.45 -5.65 17.58
CA PHE A 181 -2.23 -4.86 17.79
C PHE A 181 -2.47 -3.58 18.62
N ILE A 182 -3.55 -2.85 18.35
CA ILE A 182 -3.93 -1.67 19.13
C ILE A 182 -4.20 -2.08 20.60
N LYS A 183 -4.85 -3.24 20.80
CA LYS A 183 -5.11 -3.82 22.12
C LYS A 183 -3.83 -4.13 22.91
N SER A 184 -2.82 -4.70 22.26
CA SER A 184 -1.54 -5.04 22.90
C SER A 184 -0.58 -3.86 23.06
N SER A 185 -0.89 -2.71 22.45
CA SER A 185 -0.04 -1.52 22.49
C SER A 185 -0.14 -0.77 23.83
N VAL A 186 0.90 -0.94 24.66
CA VAL A 186 1.11 -0.18 25.92
C VAL A 186 1.59 1.24 25.64
N LYS A 187 2.43 1.41 24.62
CA LYS A 187 2.93 2.71 24.13
C LYS A 187 1.89 3.37 23.21
N PRO A 188 2.02 4.67 22.89
CA PRO A 188 1.31 5.25 21.76
C PRO A 188 1.57 4.42 20.51
N PHE A 189 0.55 4.23 19.67
CA PHE A 189 0.68 3.44 18.46
C PHE A 189 0.67 4.31 17.21
N PHE A 190 1.46 3.91 16.21
CA PHE A 190 1.30 4.33 14.83
C PHE A 190 0.83 3.11 14.03
N THR A 191 -0.43 3.13 13.62
CA THR A 191 -1.06 2.03 12.89
C THR A 191 -1.43 2.48 11.48
N PHE A 192 -0.90 1.79 10.48
CA PHE A 192 -1.26 2.00 9.09
C PHE A 192 -2.09 0.82 8.57
N ILE A 193 -3.40 1.02 8.46
CA ILE A 193 -4.33 0.05 7.90
C ILE A 193 -4.50 0.38 6.42
N SER A 194 -3.92 -0.46 5.57
CA SER A 194 -3.96 -0.30 4.14
C SER A 194 -4.79 -1.41 3.50
N TYR A 195 -6.10 -1.18 3.37
CA TYR A 195 -6.99 -2.10 2.67
C TYR A 195 -6.61 -2.20 1.20
N ASN A 196 -6.89 -3.37 0.63
CA ASN A 196 -6.66 -3.67 -0.78
C ASN A 196 -7.93 -3.56 -1.63
N THR A 197 -9.05 -3.08 -1.07
CA THR A 197 -10.31 -2.91 -1.79
C THR A 197 -10.60 -1.42 -1.97
N PRO A 198 -11.43 -1.01 -2.95
CA PRO A 198 -12.18 -1.81 -3.93
C PRO A 198 -11.39 -2.23 -5.19
N HIS A 199 -10.07 -2.41 -5.11
CA HIS A 199 -9.27 -3.05 -6.17
C HIS A 199 -9.85 -4.44 -6.53
N SER A 200 -9.59 -4.88 -7.76
CA SER A 200 -9.91 -6.24 -8.24
C SER A 200 -9.04 -7.32 -7.56
N PRO A 201 -9.45 -8.60 -7.54
CA PRO A 201 -10.65 -9.16 -8.16
C PRO A 201 -11.93 -8.65 -7.50
N MET A 202 -13.04 -8.65 -8.25
CA MET A 202 -14.32 -8.15 -7.76
C MET A 202 -15.01 -9.20 -6.88
N GLN A 203 -14.41 -9.48 -5.72
CA GLN A 203 -14.86 -10.44 -4.72
C GLN A 203 -15.33 -9.72 -3.46
N VAL A 204 -16.59 -9.91 -3.09
CA VAL A 204 -17.21 -9.29 -1.90
C VAL A 204 -18.28 -10.22 -1.33
N PRO A 205 -18.47 -10.29 0.00
CA PRO A 205 -19.56 -11.06 0.60
C PRO A 205 -20.94 -10.63 0.06
N ASP A 206 -21.83 -11.60 -0.14
CA ASP A 206 -23.14 -11.36 -0.77
C ASP A 206 -23.98 -10.32 -0.05
N LYS A 207 -23.83 -10.18 1.29
CA LYS A 207 -24.54 -9.18 2.10
C LYS A 207 -24.36 -7.74 1.61
N TYR A 208 -23.26 -7.45 0.90
CA TYR A 208 -22.96 -6.10 0.42
C TYR A 208 -23.32 -5.85 -1.05
N SER A 209 -23.47 -6.90 -1.88
CA SER A 209 -23.62 -6.71 -3.33
C SER A 209 -24.92 -7.27 -3.92
N LYS A 210 -25.51 -8.31 -3.32
CA LYS A 210 -26.58 -9.12 -3.95
C LYS A 210 -27.84 -8.31 -4.29
N GLU A 211 -28.25 -7.42 -3.40
CA GLU A 211 -29.50 -6.63 -3.53
C GLU A 211 -29.23 -5.16 -3.88
N LYS A 212 -27.99 -4.81 -4.20
CA LYS A 212 -27.59 -3.42 -4.45
C LYS A 212 -28.14 -2.94 -5.79
N LYS A 213 -29.00 -1.92 -5.76
CA LYS A 213 -29.43 -1.17 -6.95
C LYS A 213 -28.41 -0.08 -7.24
N VAL A 214 -28.01 0.03 -8.52
CA VAL A 214 -27.05 1.03 -8.98
C VAL A 214 -27.71 1.91 -10.02
N ILE A 215 -27.77 3.19 -9.75
CA ILE A 215 -28.14 4.24 -10.70
C ILE A 215 -26.84 4.77 -11.30
N LEU A 216 -26.66 4.55 -12.61
CA LEU A 216 -25.51 5.05 -13.34
C LEU A 216 -25.66 6.55 -13.57
N LYS A 217 -24.59 7.30 -13.29
CA LYS A 217 -24.53 8.75 -13.52
C LYS A 217 -23.09 9.19 -13.76
N GLY A 218 -22.95 10.39 -14.30
CA GLY A 218 -21.68 11.05 -14.56
C GLY A 218 -21.06 10.75 -15.91
N ARG A 219 -19.98 11.49 -16.18
CA ARG A 219 -19.25 11.60 -17.45
C ARG A 219 -19.04 10.30 -18.23
N TYR A 220 -18.80 9.18 -17.56
CA TYR A 220 -18.48 7.90 -18.21
C TYR A 220 -19.50 6.79 -17.92
N SER A 221 -20.70 7.16 -17.48
CA SER A 221 -21.79 6.23 -17.12
C SER A 221 -22.10 5.19 -18.20
N GLU A 222 -22.09 5.58 -19.48
CA GLU A 222 -22.33 4.64 -20.61
C GLU A 222 -21.27 3.53 -20.72
N ARG A 223 -20.08 3.72 -20.13
CA ARG A 223 -18.98 2.76 -20.15
C ARG A 223 -18.83 2.03 -18.81
N GLU A 224 -19.78 2.21 -17.88
CA GLU A 224 -19.79 1.54 -16.58
C GLU A 224 -20.32 0.11 -16.68
N ASN A 225 -19.65 -0.81 -16.00
CA ASN A 225 -20.15 -2.17 -15.84
C ASN A 225 -20.91 -2.26 -14.52
N ILE A 226 -22.23 -2.45 -14.59
CA ILE A 226 -23.11 -2.44 -13.41
C ILE A 226 -22.69 -3.46 -12.35
N GLU A 227 -22.32 -4.68 -12.73
CA GLU A 227 -21.93 -5.72 -11.78
C GLU A 227 -20.57 -5.41 -11.12
N LYS A 228 -19.62 -4.86 -11.88
CA LYS A 228 -18.37 -4.32 -11.33
C LYS A 228 -18.65 -3.21 -10.31
N THR A 229 -19.55 -2.28 -10.65
CA THR A 229 -19.93 -1.17 -9.76
C THR A 229 -20.62 -1.69 -8.50
N LYS A 230 -21.57 -2.63 -8.59
CA LYS A 230 -22.20 -3.26 -7.42
C LYS A 230 -21.16 -3.89 -6.50
N ALA A 231 -20.21 -4.65 -7.07
CA ALA A 231 -19.15 -5.29 -6.29
C ALA A 231 -18.25 -4.25 -5.62
N ALA A 232 -17.75 -3.27 -6.37
CA ALA A 232 -16.88 -2.21 -5.84
C ALA A 232 -17.55 -1.41 -4.73
N LEU A 233 -18.80 -0.97 -4.91
CA LEU A 233 -19.55 -0.24 -3.88
C LEU A 233 -19.86 -1.12 -2.66
N GLY A 234 -20.11 -2.42 -2.86
CA GLY A 234 -20.25 -3.37 -1.75
C GLY A 234 -18.94 -3.52 -0.94
N MET A 235 -17.78 -3.51 -1.60
CA MET A 235 -16.49 -3.49 -0.90
C MET A 235 -16.29 -2.20 -0.11
N VAL A 236 -16.77 -1.07 -0.62
CA VAL A 236 -16.67 0.22 0.09
C VAL A 236 -17.59 0.23 1.33
N GLU A 237 -18.77 -0.37 1.28
CA GLU A 237 -19.59 -0.58 2.48
C GLU A 237 -18.92 -1.49 3.51
N ASN A 238 -18.19 -2.52 3.05
CA ASN A 238 -17.36 -3.33 3.94
C ASN A 238 -16.20 -2.54 4.57
N ILE A 239 -15.54 -1.66 3.80
CA ILE A 239 -14.53 -0.75 4.35
C ILE A 239 -15.16 0.14 5.43
N ASP A 240 -16.34 0.70 5.16
CA ASP A 240 -17.04 1.56 6.11
C ASP A 240 -17.38 0.82 7.41
N GLU A 241 -17.90 -0.42 7.33
CA GLU A 241 -18.18 -1.27 8.50
C GLU A 241 -16.90 -1.50 9.33
N ASN A 242 -15.77 -1.81 8.67
CA ASN A 242 -14.49 -2.06 9.34
C ASN A 242 -13.86 -0.80 9.95
N VAL A 243 -13.98 0.34 9.28
CA VAL A 243 -13.63 1.65 9.86
C VAL A 243 -14.46 1.87 11.13
N GLY A 244 -15.77 1.63 11.07
CA GLY A 244 -16.67 1.71 12.22
C GLY A 244 -16.23 0.81 13.39
N ASN A 245 -15.82 -0.43 13.11
CA ASN A 245 -15.33 -1.37 14.12
C ASN A 245 -14.07 -0.86 14.85
N ILE A 246 -13.10 -0.29 14.14
CA ILE A 246 -11.91 0.30 14.75
C ILE A 246 -12.27 1.53 15.58
N ILE A 247 -13.09 2.44 15.04
CA ILE A 247 -13.52 3.65 15.76
C ILE A 247 -14.28 3.28 17.04
N LYS A 248 -15.19 2.30 16.96
CA LYS A 248 -15.90 1.76 18.12
C LYS A 248 -14.92 1.23 19.16
N TYR A 249 -13.95 0.42 18.74
CA TYR A 249 -12.95 -0.13 19.65
C TYR A 249 -12.09 0.96 20.31
N LEU A 250 -11.65 1.98 19.56
CA LEU A 250 -10.91 3.12 20.12
C LEU A 250 -11.71 3.87 21.20
N LYS A 251 -13.03 3.98 21.04
CA LYS A 251 -13.92 4.57 22.04
C LYS A 251 -14.04 3.68 23.27
N GLU A 252 -14.22 2.37 23.08
CA GLU A 252 -14.31 1.38 24.17
C GLU A 252 -13.07 1.38 25.07
N ILE A 253 -11.88 1.54 24.50
CA ILE A 253 -10.63 1.61 25.26
C ILE A 253 -10.22 3.03 25.67
N GLY A 254 -11.09 4.03 25.47
CA GLY A 254 -10.83 5.43 25.86
C GLY A 254 -9.69 6.13 25.10
N LYS A 255 -9.25 5.60 23.95
CA LYS A 255 -8.16 6.19 23.14
C LYS A 255 -8.65 7.08 21.99
N TYR A 256 -9.94 7.09 21.68
CA TYR A 256 -10.51 7.82 20.54
C TYR A 256 -10.18 9.32 20.53
N ASP A 257 -10.35 10.01 21.66
CA ASP A 257 -10.22 11.46 21.71
C ASP A 257 -8.78 11.94 21.47
N ASP A 258 -7.79 11.15 21.92
CA ASP A 258 -6.36 11.43 21.75
C ASP A 258 -5.69 10.54 20.68
N THR A 259 -6.41 10.31 19.58
CA THR A 259 -5.89 9.67 18.37
C THR A 259 -6.08 10.61 17.17
N ILE A 260 -5.01 10.82 16.41
CA ILE A 260 -5.09 11.42 15.07
C ILE A 260 -5.48 10.32 14.09
N ILE A 261 -6.62 10.45 13.43
CA ILE A 261 -7.18 9.46 12.53
C ILE A 261 -7.29 10.06 11.13
N ILE A 262 -6.67 9.42 10.14
CA ILE A 262 -6.69 9.83 8.74
C ILE A 262 -7.40 8.77 7.91
N PHE A 263 -8.23 9.18 6.96
CA PHE A 263 -8.78 8.32 5.92
C PHE A 263 -8.44 8.90 4.54
N LEU A 264 -7.90 8.07 3.65
CA LEU A 264 -7.61 8.43 2.26
C LEU A 264 -7.70 7.25 1.30
N SER A 265 -7.73 7.54 0.00
CA SER A 265 -7.55 6.54 -1.07
C SER A 265 -6.19 6.73 -1.76
N ASP A 266 -5.63 5.68 -2.36
CA ASP A 266 -4.33 5.75 -3.01
C ASP A 266 -4.36 6.34 -4.44
N ASN A 267 -5.47 6.21 -5.16
CA ASN A 267 -5.68 6.79 -6.49
C ASN A 267 -7.17 6.78 -6.86
N GLY A 268 -7.49 7.36 -8.02
CA GLY A 268 -8.83 7.28 -8.61
C GLY A 268 -9.30 5.84 -8.90
N PRO A 269 -10.56 5.66 -9.33
CA PRO A 269 -11.16 4.34 -9.41
C PRO A 269 -10.58 3.46 -10.52
N ASN A 270 -10.50 2.16 -10.26
CA ASN A 270 -10.22 1.16 -11.28
C ASN A 270 -11.50 0.78 -12.04
N GLY A 271 -11.52 1.11 -13.33
CA GLY A 271 -12.71 0.98 -14.18
C GLY A 271 -13.57 2.25 -14.17
N ASN A 272 -14.65 2.27 -14.97
CA ASN A 272 -15.60 3.37 -14.93
C ASN A 272 -16.56 3.07 -13.79
N ARG A 273 -16.76 4.06 -12.94
CA ARG A 273 -17.88 4.20 -12.01
C ARG A 273 -18.02 5.67 -11.67
N TRP A 274 -19.17 6.06 -11.15
CA TRP A 274 -19.41 7.46 -10.82
C TRP A 274 -18.30 8.02 -9.93
N ASN A 275 -17.59 9.02 -10.44
CA ASN A 275 -16.46 9.67 -9.78
C ASN A 275 -16.67 11.18 -9.80
N ASN A 276 -17.91 11.60 -9.50
CA ASN A 276 -18.43 12.91 -9.89
C ASN A 276 -18.34 13.07 -11.44
N GLU A 277 -18.10 14.28 -11.94
CA GLU A 277 -17.87 14.55 -13.37
C GLU A 277 -16.39 14.61 -13.76
N PHE A 278 -15.48 14.12 -12.89
CA PHE A 278 -14.05 14.26 -13.11
C PHE A 278 -13.56 13.54 -14.37
N LYS A 279 -12.60 14.17 -15.06
CA LYS A 279 -11.94 13.60 -16.25
C LYS A 279 -11.08 12.40 -15.86
N GLU A 280 -11.30 11.30 -16.57
CA GLU A 280 -10.54 10.04 -16.47
C GLU A 280 -10.57 9.39 -15.08
N ARG A 281 -9.58 8.53 -14.77
CA ARG A 281 -9.56 7.58 -13.63
C ARG A 281 -8.14 7.08 -13.36
N LYS A 282 -7.96 6.03 -12.54
CA LYS A 282 -6.67 5.38 -12.26
C LYS A 282 -5.75 5.32 -13.49
N GLY A 283 -4.49 5.68 -13.31
CA GLY A 283 -3.46 5.77 -14.35
C GLY A 283 -3.43 7.09 -15.12
N SER A 284 -4.37 8.01 -14.86
CA SER A 284 -4.38 9.37 -15.40
C SER A 284 -3.84 10.40 -14.41
N THR A 285 -3.24 11.47 -14.94
CA THR A 285 -2.85 12.67 -14.18
C THR A 285 -3.97 13.73 -14.09
N ASN A 286 -5.14 13.51 -14.71
CA ASN A 286 -6.32 14.37 -14.62
C ASN A 286 -7.08 14.16 -13.31
N GLU A 287 -8.03 15.06 -12.98
CA GLU A 287 -8.76 15.09 -11.69
C GLU A 287 -9.26 13.70 -11.28
N GLY A 288 -9.86 12.93 -12.19
CA GLY A 288 -10.46 11.64 -11.86
C GLY A 288 -9.44 10.55 -11.49
N GLY A 289 -8.17 10.70 -11.87
CA GLY A 289 -7.10 9.76 -11.54
C GLY A 289 -6.35 10.08 -10.24
N VAL A 290 -6.33 11.35 -9.83
CA VAL A 290 -5.47 11.82 -8.73
C VAL A 290 -6.18 12.59 -7.62
N ARG A 291 -7.41 13.05 -7.81
CA ARG A 291 -8.20 13.70 -6.75
C ARG A 291 -9.00 12.65 -6.01
N VAL A 292 -8.75 12.52 -4.72
CA VAL A 292 -9.31 11.45 -3.88
C VAL A 292 -9.89 12.00 -2.58
N PRO A 293 -10.79 11.24 -1.91
CA PRO A 293 -11.23 11.58 -0.56
C PRO A 293 -10.03 11.66 0.40
N PHE A 294 -10.02 12.68 1.24
CA PHE A 294 -9.08 12.81 2.35
C PHE A 294 -9.76 13.48 3.53
N PHE A 295 -9.70 12.81 4.68
CA PHE A 295 -10.24 13.28 5.94
C PHE A 295 -9.22 13.11 7.06
N ILE A 296 -9.23 14.03 8.01
CA ILE A 296 -8.45 13.93 9.25
C ILE A 296 -9.33 14.30 10.44
N GLN A 297 -9.21 13.53 11.51
CA GLN A 297 -9.90 13.77 12.76
C GLN A 297 -8.92 13.65 13.92
N TRP A 298 -9.07 14.54 14.91
CA TRP A 298 -8.43 14.40 16.22
C TRP A 298 -9.36 15.09 17.23
N PRO A 299 -10.29 14.34 17.88
CA PRO A 299 -11.41 14.95 18.60
C PRO A 299 -10.98 15.95 19.68
N LYS A 300 -9.82 15.71 20.32
CA LYS A 300 -9.25 16.60 21.34
C LYS A 300 -8.71 17.93 20.82
N LYS A 301 -8.28 18.04 19.55
CA LYS A 301 -7.64 19.26 19.02
C LYS A 301 -8.24 19.83 17.72
N ILE A 302 -8.79 19.00 16.84
CA ILE A 302 -9.36 19.44 15.55
C ILE A 302 -10.86 19.67 15.74
N LYS A 303 -11.33 20.90 15.45
CA LYS A 303 -12.75 21.24 15.52
C LYS A 303 -13.56 20.46 14.47
N PRO A 304 -14.80 20.08 14.78
CA PRO A 304 -15.67 19.38 13.83
C PRO A 304 -16.06 20.28 12.64
N GLY A 305 -16.21 19.67 11.47
CA GLY A 305 -16.82 20.28 10.29
C GLY A 305 -15.91 21.20 9.47
N ILE A 306 -14.59 21.15 9.66
CA ILE A 306 -13.64 21.96 8.91
C ILE A 306 -13.62 21.53 7.43
N LYS A 307 -13.63 22.50 6.51
CA LYS A 307 -13.53 22.28 5.06
C LYS A 307 -12.36 23.06 4.48
N ILE A 308 -11.31 22.35 4.10
CA ILE A 308 -10.10 22.95 3.53
C ILE A 308 -10.21 22.98 2.01
N LYS A 309 -10.07 24.18 1.46
CA LYS A 309 -10.16 24.45 0.01
C LYS A 309 -8.81 24.57 -0.68
N GLN A 310 -7.74 24.83 0.07
CA GLN A 310 -6.38 24.90 -0.45
C GLN A 310 -6.01 23.59 -1.15
N VAL A 311 -5.33 23.68 -2.29
CA VAL A 311 -4.74 22.52 -2.95
C VAL A 311 -3.65 21.88 -2.08
N THR A 312 -3.83 20.60 -1.77
CA THR A 312 -2.92 19.80 -0.92
C THR A 312 -2.63 18.46 -1.59
N SER A 313 -1.61 17.76 -1.11
CA SER A 313 -1.17 16.49 -1.65
C SER A 313 -0.88 15.48 -0.55
N VAL A 314 -0.87 14.19 -0.89
CA VAL A 314 -0.42 13.12 0.01
C VAL A 314 0.99 13.34 0.56
N LEU A 315 1.83 14.07 -0.18
CA LEU A 315 3.15 14.54 0.26
C LEU A 315 3.10 15.36 1.55
N ASP A 316 1.98 16.06 1.76
CA ASP A 316 1.78 16.98 2.87
C ASP A 316 1.44 16.24 4.17
N VAL A 317 1.02 14.96 4.10
CA VAL A 317 0.56 14.20 5.27
C VAL A 317 1.66 14.00 6.31
N PHE A 318 2.82 13.51 5.88
CA PHE A 318 3.92 13.24 6.81
C PHE A 318 4.43 14.52 7.52
N PRO A 319 4.79 15.62 6.83
CA PRO A 319 5.15 16.86 7.52
C PRO A 319 4.01 17.42 8.39
N SER A 320 2.74 17.25 8.01
CA SER A 320 1.60 17.71 8.81
C SER A 320 1.46 16.93 10.11
N LEU A 321 1.66 15.61 10.10
CA LEU A 321 1.61 14.80 11.31
C LEU A 321 2.66 15.24 12.32
N ILE A 322 3.87 15.55 11.86
CA ILE A 322 4.97 16.07 12.69
C ILE A 322 4.59 17.42 13.33
N ASP A 323 4.06 18.34 12.52
CA ASP A 323 3.68 19.68 12.96
C ASP A 323 2.45 19.67 13.91
N LEU A 324 1.48 18.77 13.69
CA LEU A 324 0.31 18.60 14.55
C LEU A 324 0.68 18.10 15.96
N ILE A 325 1.69 17.24 16.08
CA ILE A 325 2.21 16.78 17.38
C ILE A 325 3.30 17.71 17.93
N GLU A 326 3.44 18.92 17.38
CA GLU A 326 4.35 19.98 17.83
C GLU A 326 5.81 19.51 17.97
N ASN A 327 6.23 18.62 17.06
CA ASN A 327 7.60 18.11 17.03
C ASN A 327 8.41 18.74 15.90
N THR A 328 9.73 18.63 16.03
CA THR A 328 10.69 19.03 14.98
C THR A 328 11.27 17.83 14.26
N THR A 329 11.80 18.07 13.06
CA THR A 329 12.48 17.07 12.25
C THR A 329 13.49 17.73 11.32
N ASN A 330 14.57 17.01 11.00
CA ASN A 330 15.53 17.40 9.96
C ASN A 330 15.25 16.69 8.62
N ILE A 331 14.12 15.98 8.51
CA ILE A 331 13.73 15.34 7.26
C ILE A 331 13.38 16.44 6.24
N ASN A 332 14.02 16.38 5.08
CA ASN A 332 13.69 17.24 3.95
C ASN A 332 12.46 16.70 3.21
N PHE A 333 11.40 17.51 3.12
CA PHE A 333 10.15 17.15 2.46
C PHE A 333 9.93 17.97 1.19
N ASP A 334 9.24 17.38 0.21
CA ASP A 334 8.62 18.16 -0.88
C ASP A 334 7.22 18.64 -0.47
N GLY A 335 6.59 17.92 0.46
CA GLY A 335 5.33 18.29 1.08
C GLY A 335 5.45 19.49 2.02
N LYS A 336 4.33 20.18 2.24
CA LYS A 336 4.19 21.29 3.17
C LYS A 336 3.10 20.96 4.18
N SER A 337 3.33 21.24 5.46
CA SER A 337 2.30 21.04 6.49
C SER A 337 1.00 21.78 6.16
N PHE A 338 -0.13 21.09 6.29
CA PHE A 338 -1.47 21.66 6.14
C PHE A 338 -2.08 22.13 7.47
N LYS A 339 -1.36 22.06 8.60
CA LYS A 339 -1.86 22.48 9.93
C LYS A 339 -2.46 23.89 9.91
N LYS A 340 -1.78 24.84 9.27
CA LYS A 340 -2.26 26.22 9.14
C LYS A 340 -3.63 26.35 8.46
N TYR A 341 -4.00 25.41 7.59
CA TYR A 341 -5.32 25.37 6.95
C TYR A 341 -6.38 24.70 7.83
N ILE A 342 -5.98 23.84 8.77
CA ILE A 342 -6.88 23.34 9.82
C ILE A 342 -7.22 24.48 10.79
N GLU A 343 -6.22 25.31 11.15
CA GLU A 343 -6.41 26.46 12.04
C GLU A 343 -7.17 27.61 11.38
N ASN A 344 -6.89 27.87 10.10
CA ASN A 344 -7.59 28.87 9.28
C ASN A 344 -7.97 28.28 7.90
N PRO A 345 -9.19 27.73 7.75
CA PRO A 345 -9.64 27.08 6.52
C PRO A 345 -9.79 28.01 5.30
N ASP A 346 -9.82 29.32 5.52
CA ASP A 346 -9.91 30.34 4.47
C ASP A 346 -8.54 30.83 3.99
N LEU A 347 -7.44 30.34 4.58
CA LEU A 347 -6.08 30.65 4.14
C LEU A 347 -5.73 29.93 2.82
N PHE A 348 -5.10 30.65 1.89
CA PHE A 348 -4.61 30.11 0.63
C PHE A 348 -3.13 30.46 0.38
N ASP A 349 -2.36 29.48 -0.10
CA ASP A 349 -1.04 29.66 -0.72
C ASP A 349 -1.21 29.65 -2.24
N ASN A 350 -1.33 30.85 -2.84
CA ASN A 350 -1.54 31.02 -4.28
C ASN A 350 -0.30 30.67 -5.12
N GLN A 351 0.87 30.50 -4.51
CA GLN A 351 2.07 30.04 -5.20
C GLN A 351 2.17 28.51 -5.26
N ARG A 352 1.34 27.79 -4.50
CA ARG A 352 1.37 26.32 -4.44
C ARG A 352 1.03 25.72 -5.80
N LYS A 353 1.95 24.87 -6.27
CA LYS A 353 1.77 24.00 -7.44
C LYS A 353 1.91 22.54 -7.00
N VAL A 354 1.03 21.68 -7.49
CA VAL A 354 1.07 20.22 -7.30
C VAL A 354 1.25 19.56 -8.67
N PHE A 355 2.24 18.69 -8.77
CA PHE A 355 2.56 17.96 -9.98
C PHE A 355 2.04 16.52 -9.88
N SER A 356 1.57 15.97 -11.00
CA SER A 356 1.25 14.54 -11.09
C SER A 356 1.92 13.95 -12.32
N PHE A 357 2.62 12.85 -12.12
CA PHE A 357 3.42 12.20 -13.16
C PHE A 357 3.16 10.70 -13.21
N TRP A 358 2.92 10.18 -14.41
CA TRP A 358 2.85 8.74 -14.64
C TRP A 358 3.01 8.43 -16.13
N ASN A 359 3.81 7.41 -16.48
CA ASN A 359 4.02 6.98 -17.88
C ASN A 359 4.29 8.15 -18.85
N ASN A 360 5.23 9.02 -18.50
CA ASN A 360 5.61 10.24 -19.26
C ASN A 360 4.49 11.29 -19.45
N ARG A 361 3.34 11.12 -18.79
CA ARG A 361 2.28 12.13 -18.69
C ARG A 361 2.54 12.96 -17.45
N LEU A 362 2.57 14.28 -17.62
CA LEU A 362 2.79 15.23 -16.54
C LEU A 362 1.68 16.27 -16.58
N SER A 363 1.03 16.52 -15.45
CA SER A 363 0.16 17.68 -15.27
C SER A 363 0.62 18.51 -14.08
N VAL A 364 0.28 19.79 -14.08
CA VAL A 364 0.49 20.69 -12.95
C VAL A 364 -0.82 21.41 -12.64
N ARG A 365 -1.09 21.61 -11.35
CA ARG A 365 -2.27 22.35 -10.89
C ARG A 365 -1.95 23.29 -9.73
N ASN A 366 -2.72 24.36 -9.60
CA ASN A 366 -2.72 25.27 -8.47
C ASN A 366 -4.12 25.34 -7.83
N ASN A 367 -4.44 26.40 -7.09
CA ASN A 367 -5.75 26.57 -6.45
C ASN A 367 -6.91 26.78 -7.44
N GLU A 368 -6.64 27.14 -8.69
CA GLU A 368 -7.67 27.54 -9.66
C GLU A 368 -7.62 26.71 -10.94
N TYR A 369 -6.43 26.41 -11.44
CA TYR A 369 -6.23 25.84 -12.77
C TYR A 369 -5.49 24.51 -12.73
N ILE A 370 -5.75 23.69 -13.74
CA ILE A 370 -4.91 22.54 -14.13
C ILE A 370 -4.45 22.71 -15.57
N LEU A 371 -3.15 22.50 -15.80
CA LEU A 371 -2.59 22.28 -17.13
C LEU A 371 -2.38 20.77 -17.31
N ASP A 372 -3.19 20.16 -18.18
CA ASP A 372 -3.16 18.71 -18.40
C ASP A 372 -1.92 18.25 -19.17
N TYR A 373 -1.78 16.94 -19.40
CA TYR A 373 -0.60 16.40 -20.05
C TYR A 373 -0.44 16.84 -21.53
N ASN A 374 -1.54 17.19 -22.20
CA ASN A 374 -1.57 17.73 -23.57
C ASN A 374 -1.43 19.27 -23.61
N ASN A 375 -1.18 19.91 -22.47
CA ASN A 375 -1.15 21.36 -22.32
C ASN A 375 -2.49 22.05 -22.60
N ASN A 376 -3.61 21.40 -22.28
CA ASN A 376 -4.88 22.10 -22.18
C ASN A 376 -5.04 22.68 -20.77
N LEU A 377 -5.33 23.97 -20.67
CA LEU A 377 -5.59 24.68 -19.42
C LEU A 377 -7.09 24.62 -19.11
N TYR A 378 -7.44 24.23 -17.89
CA TYR A 378 -8.83 24.21 -17.41
C TYR A 378 -8.96 25.00 -16.11
N ASP A 379 -10.07 25.72 -15.95
CA ASP A 379 -10.47 26.37 -14.70
C ASP A 379 -11.25 25.36 -13.84
N LEU A 380 -10.64 24.89 -12.74
CA LEU A 380 -11.22 23.90 -11.84
C LEU A 380 -12.34 24.45 -10.96
N LYS A 381 -12.51 25.77 -10.85
CA LYS A 381 -13.61 26.38 -10.10
C LYS A 381 -14.90 26.29 -10.90
N ASN A 382 -14.83 26.60 -12.20
CA ASN A 382 -15.99 26.63 -13.09
C ASN A 382 -16.17 25.33 -13.90
N ASP A 383 -15.10 24.60 -14.15
CA ASP A 383 -15.06 23.36 -14.93
C ASP A 383 -14.14 22.32 -14.27
N HIS A 384 -14.54 21.84 -13.09
CA HIS A 384 -13.85 20.72 -12.42
C HIS A 384 -13.88 19.42 -13.26
N SER A 385 -14.75 19.36 -14.26
CA SER A 385 -14.86 18.26 -15.19
C SER A 385 -13.78 18.31 -16.28
N GLN A 386 -13.12 19.44 -16.53
CA GLN A 386 -12.15 19.60 -17.62
C GLN A 386 -12.73 19.27 -19.01
N TYR A 387 -13.87 19.87 -19.35
CA TYR A 387 -14.49 19.81 -20.68
C TYR A 387 -13.96 20.90 -21.63
N TYR A 388 -13.77 22.12 -21.13
CA TYR A 388 -13.53 23.30 -21.96
C TYR A 388 -12.16 23.89 -21.66
N ALA A 389 -11.24 23.74 -22.61
CA ALA A 389 -9.91 24.35 -22.51
C ALA A 389 -10.00 25.87 -22.69
N ILE A 390 -9.24 26.62 -21.90
CA ILE A 390 -9.27 28.09 -21.85
C ILE A 390 -7.89 28.73 -22.09
N ASN A 391 -7.02 28.04 -22.81
CA ASN A 391 -5.63 28.46 -23.08
C ASN A 391 -5.55 29.92 -23.57
N GLU A 392 -6.35 30.27 -24.57
CA GLU A 392 -6.34 31.59 -25.21
C GLU A 392 -6.97 32.68 -24.32
N ALA A 393 -7.92 32.31 -23.46
CA ALA A 393 -8.59 33.23 -22.56
C ALA A 393 -7.75 33.55 -21.30
N LYS A 394 -6.77 32.69 -20.97
CA LYS A 394 -5.93 32.76 -19.77
C LYS A 394 -4.45 32.53 -20.12
N VAL A 395 -3.92 33.36 -21.03
CA VAL A 395 -2.57 33.22 -21.58
C VAL A 395 -1.48 33.28 -20.50
N ASN A 396 -1.64 34.17 -19.52
CA ASN A 396 -0.64 34.35 -18.46
C ASN A 396 -0.53 33.09 -17.58
N GLU A 397 -1.67 32.56 -17.13
CA GLU A 397 -1.74 31.35 -16.31
C GLU A 397 -1.30 30.11 -17.11
N PHE A 398 -1.64 30.07 -18.40
CA PHE A 398 -1.18 29.02 -19.32
C PHE A 398 0.34 28.98 -19.41
N GLU A 399 0.98 30.10 -19.72
CA GLU A 399 2.44 30.15 -19.88
C GLU A 399 3.16 29.93 -18.53
N GLU A 400 2.62 30.45 -17.41
CA GLU A 400 3.18 30.18 -16.07
C GLU A 400 3.19 28.68 -15.74
N LEU A 401 2.06 28.00 -15.91
CA LEU A 401 1.96 26.57 -15.62
C LEU A 401 2.76 25.72 -16.61
N LYS A 402 2.81 26.13 -17.88
CA LYS A 402 3.60 25.45 -18.92
C LYS A 402 5.09 25.54 -18.63
N GLU A 403 5.57 26.69 -18.17
CA GLU A 403 6.95 26.86 -17.75
C GLU A 403 7.27 26.05 -16.49
N ALA A 404 6.40 26.09 -15.47
CA ALA A 404 6.56 25.26 -14.28
C ALA A 404 6.60 23.76 -14.62
N LYS A 405 5.76 23.33 -15.57
CA LYS A 405 5.73 21.96 -16.09
C LYS A 405 7.02 21.60 -16.84
N ARG A 406 7.59 22.52 -17.63
CA ARG A 406 8.87 22.33 -18.32
C ARG A 406 10.02 22.13 -17.33
N ILE A 407 10.15 23.04 -16.36
CA ILE A 407 11.21 22.98 -15.33
C ILE A 407 11.12 21.66 -14.54
N TRP A 408 9.91 21.27 -14.10
CA TRP A 408 9.75 20.03 -13.35
C TRP A 408 10.06 18.80 -14.21
N LYS A 409 9.71 18.82 -15.51
CA LYS A 409 10.02 17.74 -16.45
C LYS A 409 11.52 17.56 -16.67
N GLU A 410 12.29 18.64 -16.71
CA GLU A 410 13.75 18.58 -16.81
C GLU A 410 14.36 17.91 -15.57
N LEU A 411 13.94 18.34 -14.39
CA LEU A 411 14.38 17.76 -13.11
C LEU A 411 14.11 16.25 -13.03
N ILE A 412 12.90 15.80 -13.36
CA ILE A 412 12.59 14.35 -13.29
C ILE A 412 13.33 13.54 -14.34
N ASN A 413 13.60 14.09 -15.52
CA ASN A 413 14.27 13.36 -16.59
C ASN A 413 15.69 12.99 -16.16
N GLU A 414 16.38 13.87 -15.43
CA GLU A 414 17.69 13.57 -14.85
C GLU A 414 17.61 12.43 -13.83
N ILE A 415 16.61 12.46 -12.95
CA ILE A 415 16.39 11.43 -11.92
C ILE A 415 16.03 10.08 -12.56
N ILE A 416 15.12 10.06 -13.53
CA ILE A 416 14.66 8.84 -14.19
C ILE A 416 15.80 8.17 -14.97
N LYS A 417 16.68 8.95 -15.61
CA LYS A 417 17.88 8.41 -16.30
C LYS A 417 18.81 7.64 -15.36
N GLN A 418 18.84 7.98 -14.07
CA GLN A 418 19.68 7.32 -13.07
C GLN A 418 19.03 6.04 -12.51
N ASN A 419 17.71 5.87 -12.66
CA ASN A 419 16.97 4.74 -12.13
C ASN A 419 17.15 3.48 -12.97
N LYS A 420 18.11 2.62 -12.59
CA LYS A 420 18.28 1.28 -13.16
C LYS A 420 17.44 0.24 -12.41
N ARG A 421 17.08 -0.86 -13.09
CA ARG A 421 16.49 -2.02 -12.41
C ARG A 421 17.51 -2.59 -11.43
N ARG A 422 17.14 -2.69 -10.16
CA ARG A 422 17.99 -3.21 -9.10
C ARG A 422 17.86 -4.74 -9.00
N PRO A 423 18.93 -5.49 -8.70
CA PRO A 423 18.81 -6.90 -8.29
C PRO A 423 17.95 -7.04 -7.02
N PHE A 424 17.35 -8.21 -6.79
CA PHE A 424 16.56 -8.49 -5.58
C PHE A 424 17.48 -8.76 -4.39
N THR A 425 17.22 -8.12 -3.25
CA THR A 425 18.11 -8.26 -2.09
C THR A 425 17.87 -9.57 -1.36
N VAL A 426 18.96 -10.24 -1.00
CA VAL A 426 18.95 -11.46 -0.18
C VAL A 426 19.97 -11.36 0.95
N ASN A 427 19.85 -12.23 1.96
CA ASN A 427 20.75 -12.27 3.12
C ASN A 427 20.87 -10.96 3.90
N TYR A 428 19.76 -10.25 4.13
CA TYR A 428 19.78 -9.11 5.03
C TYR A 428 19.83 -9.57 6.50
N LYS A 429 20.83 -9.14 7.27
CA LYS A 429 21.05 -9.61 8.65
C LYS A 429 19.88 -9.46 9.61
N ASN A 430 19.08 -8.40 9.45
CA ASN A 430 17.98 -8.10 10.37
C ASN A 430 16.64 -8.70 9.88
N SER A 431 16.68 -9.74 9.04
CA SER A 431 15.49 -10.48 8.62
C SER A 431 15.74 -11.98 8.67
N ASN A 432 14.71 -12.71 9.08
CA ASN A 432 14.70 -14.17 9.06
C ASN A 432 14.21 -14.75 7.73
N TYR A 433 13.47 -13.96 6.95
CA TYR A 433 12.83 -14.42 5.72
C TYR A 433 13.17 -13.49 4.55
N THR A 434 13.44 -14.09 3.39
CA THR A 434 13.45 -13.39 2.10
C THR A 434 12.56 -14.15 1.12
N HIS A 435 11.50 -13.50 0.65
CA HIS A 435 10.56 -14.05 -0.33
C HIS A 435 11.00 -13.74 -1.76
N LEU A 436 11.15 -14.75 -2.61
CA LEU A 436 11.42 -14.65 -4.06
C LEU A 436 10.24 -15.25 -4.83
N PRO A 437 9.16 -14.46 -5.06
CA PRO A 437 7.93 -14.93 -5.68
C PRO A 437 8.05 -15.06 -7.20
N ALA A 438 7.18 -15.87 -7.81
CA ALA A 438 7.06 -16.02 -9.27
C ALA A 438 6.85 -14.70 -10.03
N ARG A 439 6.21 -13.70 -9.41
CA ARG A 439 6.04 -12.38 -10.02
C ARG A 439 7.37 -11.68 -10.35
N ASP A 440 8.39 -11.95 -9.55
CA ASP A 440 9.69 -11.28 -9.60
C ASP A 440 10.71 -12.01 -10.48
N ALA A 441 10.45 -13.28 -10.81
CA ALA A 441 11.36 -14.10 -11.61
C ALA A 441 11.35 -13.69 -13.09
N GLU A 442 12.50 -13.68 -13.73
CA GLU A 442 12.58 -13.72 -15.19
C GLU A 442 12.52 -15.17 -15.68
N ILE A 443 12.12 -15.33 -16.94
CA ILE A 443 11.75 -16.62 -17.51
C ILE A 443 12.52 -16.83 -18.82
N THR A 444 13.00 -18.05 -19.07
CA THR A 444 13.59 -18.47 -20.35
C THR A 444 12.74 -19.52 -21.07
N GLY A 445 12.98 -19.68 -22.38
CA GLY A 445 12.34 -20.73 -23.18
C GLY A 445 10.82 -20.58 -23.28
N ILE A 446 10.10 -21.68 -23.04
CA ILE A 446 8.64 -21.75 -23.19
C ILE A 446 7.86 -21.64 -21.88
N LEU A 447 8.57 -21.50 -20.76
CA LEU A 447 7.97 -21.26 -19.45
C LEU A 447 7.11 -19.99 -19.52
N GLN A 448 6.03 -19.97 -18.74
CA GLN A 448 5.11 -18.84 -18.73
C GLN A 448 4.47 -18.63 -17.36
N ARG A 449 3.94 -17.42 -17.16
CA ARG A 449 3.10 -17.13 -16.00
C ARG A 449 1.66 -17.53 -16.28
N SER A 450 0.95 -17.94 -15.23
CA SER A 450 -0.49 -18.23 -15.25
C SER A 450 -1.37 -17.02 -15.65
N SER A 451 -0.81 -15.81 -15.67
CA SER A 451 -1.44 -14.60 -16.18
C SER A 451 -0.37 -13.62 -16.67
N ILE A 452 -0.72 -12.78 -17.65
CA ILE A 452 0.09 -11.62 -18.07
C ILE A 452 0.27 -10.61 -16.91
N HIS A 453 -0.67 -10.59 -15.97
CA HIS A 453 -0.57 -9.81 -14.75
C HIS A 453 0.24 -10.60 -13.72
N ALA A 454 1.51 -10.22 -13.55
CA ALA A 454 2.46 -10.97 -12.73
C ALA A 454 2.07 -11.09 -11.25
N ASN A 455 1.32 -10.13 -10.69
CA ASN A 455 0.92 -10.20 -9.28
C ASN A 455 0.02 -11.42 -9.04
N CYS A 456 0.37 -12.21 -8.02
CA CYS A 456 -0.30 -13.47 -7.67
C CYS A 456 -0.27 -14.58 -8.72
N SER A 457 0.46 -14.43 -9.82
CA SER A 457 0.69 -15.53 -10.76
C SER A 457 1.60 -16.62 -10.17
N PHE A 458 1.58 -17.78 -10.80
CA PHE A 458 2.59 -18.83 -10.68
C PHE A 458 3.23 -19.08 -12.05
N ILE A 459 4.33 -19.84 -12.11
CA ILE A 459 5.03 -20.17 -13.35
C ILE A 459 4.88 -21.67 -13.63
N ASP A 460 4.46 -22.01 -14.84
CA ASP A 460 4.17 -23.36 -15.30
C ASP A 460 4.89 -23.68 -16.63
N ASN A 461 4.46 -24.78 -17.27
CA ASN A 461 4.90 -25.22 -18.60
C ASN A 461 6.37 -25.67 -18.68
N TRP A 462 6.91 -26.23 -17.59
CA TRP A 462 8.24 -26.84 -17.60
C TRP A 462 8.23 -28.14 -18.40
N LYS A 463 8.68 -28.05 -19.65
CA LYS A 463 8.76 -29.18 -20.59
C LYS A 463 10.17 -29.44 -21.09
N ASN A 464 11.02 -28.41 -21.12
CA ASN A 464 12.39 -28.49 -21.56
C ASN A 464 13.32 -28.37 -20.35
N SER A 465 14.27 -29.29 -20.21
CA SER A 465 15.27 -29.25 -19.14
C SER A 465 16.26 -28.10 -19.27
N ASP A 466 16.33 -27.42 -20.41
CA ASP A 466 17.17 -26.23 -20.60
C ASP A 466 16.50 -24.94 -20.16
N ASP A 467 15.17 -24.95 -19.99
CA ASP A 467 14.42 -23.78 -19.55
C ASP A 467 14.58 -23.59 -18.03
N TYR A 468 14.63 -22.33 -17.59
CA TYR A 468 14.77 -21.97 -16.19
C TYR A 468 14.13 -20.62 -15.89
N ILE A 469 13.82 -20.42 -14.62
CA ILE A 469 13.51 -19.09 -14.09
C ILE A 469 14.71 -18.58 -13.31
N TYR A 470 14.86 -17.26 -13.21
CA TYR A 470 15.96 -16.69 -12.46
C TYR A 470 15.62 -15.35 -11.82
N TRP A 471 16.42 -15.01 -10.80
CA TRP A 471 16.48 -13.68 -10.21
C TRP A 471 17.93 -13.21 -10.26
N ASP A 472 18.14 -12.00 -10.76
CA ASP A 472 19.37 -11.28 -10.45
C ASP A 472 19.24 -10.82 -8.99
N ILE A 473 20.16 -11.26 -8.13
CA ILE A 473 20.13 -11.01 -6.69
C ILE A 473 21.34 -10.21 -6.24
N ASP A 474 21.16 -9.40 -5.20
CA ASP A 474 22.20 -8.71 -4.46
C ASP A 474 22.27 -9.31 -3.06
N VAL A 475 23.30 -10.13 -2.84
CA VAL A 475 23.57 -10.77 -1.56
C VAL A 475 24.23 -9.72 -0.66
N LEU A 476 23.48 -9.24 0.33
CA LEU A 476 23.94 -8.14 1.18
C LEU A 476 25.04 -8.58 2.17
N GLU A 477 24.96 -9.82 2.65
CA GLU A 477 25.92 -10.42 3.57
C GLU A 477 26.17 -11.90 3.25
N ASN A 478 27.40 -12.36 3.51
CA ASN A 478 27.73 -13.77 3.40
C ASN A 478 26.85 -14.58 4.34
N GLY A 479 26.44 -15.77 3.92
CA GLY A 479 25.78 -16.71 4.83
C GLY A 479 25.02 -17.81 4.11
N THR A 480 24.81 -18.89 4.85
CA THR A 480 24.01 -20.04 4.40
C THR A 480 22.55 -19.84 4.77
N LYS A 481 21.65 -20.15 3.85
CA LYS A 481 20.19 -20.12 4.07
C LYS A 481 19.59 -21.47 3.80
N SER A 482 18.60 -21.82 4.62
CA SER A 482 17.67 -22.90 4.28
C SER A 482 16.71 -22.43 3.20
N VAL A 483 16.42 -23.29 2.22
CA VAL A 483 15.60 -22.94 1.06
C VAL A 483 14.30 -23.73 1.05
N ASP A 484 13.19 -23.01 1.19
CA ASP A 484 11.86 -23.57 1.03
C ASP A 484 11.29 -23.22 -0.36
N LEU A 485 10.72 -24.22 -1.02
CA LEU A 485 10.03 -24.10 -2.29
C LEU A 485 8.52 -24.32 -2.10
N TYR A 486 7.71 -23.47 -2.73
CA TYR A 486 6.26 -23.64 -2.82
C TYR A 486 5.87 -24.07 -4.22
N TYR A 487 5.33 -25.28 -4.33
CA TYR A 487 5.07 -25.96 -5.59
C TYR A 487 3.69 -26.62 -5.63
N THR A 488 3.21 -26.92 -6.83
CA THR A 488 2.24 -28.00 -7.08
C THR A 488 2.85 -29.00 -8.04
N LEU A 489 2.51 -30.28 -7.94
CA LEU A 489 2.97 -31.34 -8.84
C LEU A 489 1.84 -32.35 -9.09
N PRO A 490 1.49 -32.66 -10.35
CA PRO A 490 0.55 -33.73 -10.69
C PRO A 490 1.04 -35.12 -10.25
N LYS A 491 0.11 -36.06 -10.02
CA LYS A 491 0.42 -37.41 -9.52
C LYS A 491 1.29 -38.20 -10.49
N GLU A 492 1.04 -38.06 -11.78
CA GLU A 492 1.81 -38.66 -12.88
C GLU A 492 3.24 -38.11 -13.00
N SER A 493 3.53 -36.98 -12.36
CA SER A 493 4.82 -36.29 -12.41
C SER A 493 5.67 -36.49 -11.16
N VAL A 494 5.23 -37.33 -10.22
CA VAL A 494 6.01 -37.74 -9.04
C VAL A 494 7.35 -38.31 -9.48
N GLY A 495 8.42 -37.91 -8.79
CA GLY A 495 9.80 -38.22 -9.15
C GLY A 495 10.44 -37.21 -10.11
N THR A 496 9.76 -36.09 -10.41
CA THR A 496 10.37 -34.94 -11.10
C THR A 496 11.49 -34.35 -10.22
N GLU A 497 12.66 -34.14 -10.82
CA GLU A 497 13.83 -33.53 -10.18
C GLU A 497 13.92 -32.04 -10.53
N ILE A 498 14.16 -31.22 -9.52
CA ILE A 498 14.47 -29.80 -9.66
C ILE A 498 15.92 -29.52 -9.27
N ALA A 499 16.47 -28.43 -9.82
CA ALA A 499 17.76 -27.90 -9.42
C ALA A 499 17.69 -26.40 -9.15
N LEU A 500 18.24 -25.98 -8.01
CA LEU A 500 18.53 -24.59 -7.69
C LEU A 500 20.03 -24.35 -7.86
N GLU A 501 20.40 -23.38 -8.70
CA GLU A 501 21.79 -23.08 -9.05
C GLU A 501 22.15 -21.66 -8.58
N PHE A 502 23.31 -21.54 -7.93
CA PHE A 502 23.91 -20.27 -7.55
C PHE A 502 25.42 -20.38 -7.66
N GLU A 503 26.01 -19.57 -8.55
CA GLU A 503 27.45 -19.65 -8.87
C GLU A 503 27.85 -21.08 -9.25
N ASP A 504 28.76 -21.71 -8.51
CA ASP A 504 29.24 -23.08 -8.67
C ASP A 504 28.43 -24.12 -7.86
N GLN A 505 27.46 -23.68 -7.06
CA GLN A 505 26.63 -24.54 -6.22
C GLN A 505 25.35 -24.98 -6.94
N ILE A 506 24.99 -26.26 -6.76
CA ILE A 506 23.76 -26.85 -7.26
C ILE A 506 23.11 -27.67 -6.14
N ILE A 507 21.86 -27.33 -5.81
CA ILE A 507 21.00 -28.15 -4.95
C ILE A 507 20.02 -28.89 -5.85
N LYS A 508 20.03 -30.22 -5.78
CA LYS A 508 19.05 -31.07 -6.47
C LYS A 508 18.05 -31.64 -5.48
N LYS A 509 16.78 -31.69 -5.88
CA LYS A 509 15.72 -32.30 -5.08
C LYS A 509 14.73 -33.03 -5.97
N THR A 510 14.51 -34.31 -5.69
CA THR A 510 13.40 -35.06 -6.26
C THR A 510 12.13 -34.78 -5.46
N ILE A 511 11.03 -34.54 -6.17
CA ILE A 511 9.73 -34.29 -5.56
C ILE A 511 8.90 -35.58 -5.62
N ASP A 512 8.84 -36.26 -4.49
CA ASP A 512 8.19 -37.57 -4.34
C ASP A 512 6.72 -37.48 -3.89
N ASP A 513 6.26 -36.27 -3.57
CA ASP A 513 4.94 -36.01 -3.00
C ASP A 513 4.12 -35.12 -3.95
N PHE A 514 3.01 -35.66 -4.44
CA PHE A 514 2.11 -34.95 -5.35
C PHE A 514 1.24 -33.95 -4.59
N HIS A 515 0.91 -32.85 -5.25
CA HIS A 515 -0.06 -31.88 -4.74
C HIS A 515 -0.54 -31.06 -5.93
N ASN A 516 -1.73 -31.33 -6.44
CA ASN A 516 -2.25 -30.64 -7.62
C ASN A 516 -3.72 -30.22 -7.41
N PRO A 517 -3.97 -29.25 -6.51
CA PRO A 517 -5.30 -28.74 -6.27
C PRO A 517 -5.82 -27.96 -7.48
N ASN A 518 -7.14 -27.93 -7.63
CA ASN A 518 -7.80 -27.08 -8.62
C ASN A 518 -7.57 -25.59 -8.31
N LEU A 519 -7.67 -24.76 -9.35
CA LEU A 519 -7.77 -23.32 -9.17
C LEU A 519 -9.02 -22.97 -8.35
N VAL A 520 -8.97 -21.89 -7.57
CA VAL A 520 -10.03 -21.43 -6.68
C VAL A 520 -10.29 -19.94 -6.83
N GLY A 521 -11.45 -19.49 -6.33
CA GLY A 521 -11.85 -18.08 -6.21
C GLY A 521 -12.81 -17.59 -7.29
N PHE A 522 -13.00 -18.35 -8.38
CA PHE A 522 -13.97 -18.04 -9.43
C PHE A 522 -15.42 -18.05 -8.92
N ASP A 523 -15.73 -18.88 -7.92
CA ASP A 523 -17.04 -18.96 -7.27
C ASP A 523 -17.37 -17.72 -6.43
N LYS A 524 -16.35 -16.93 -6.08
CA LYS A 524 -16.48 -15.69 -5.29
C LYS A 524 -16.49 -14.42 -6.16
N ASP A 525 -16.15 -14.55 -7.44
CA ASP A 525 -16.11 -13.44 -8.38
C ASP A 525 -17.51 -12.95 -8.74
N LYS A 526 -17.74 -11.64 -8.65
CA LYS A 526 -18.96 -11.01 -9.17
C LYS A 526 -18.89 -10.75 -10.67
N ILE A 527 -17.68 -10.68 -11.22
CA ILE A 527 -17.42 -10.59 -12.65
C ILE A 527 -16.20 -11.44 -13.00
N LYS A 528 -16.14 -11.93 -14.23
CA LYS A 528 -14.94 -12.62 -14.74
C LYS A 528 -13.72 -11.69 -14.63
N ARG A 529 -12.71 -12.15 -13.89
CA ARG A 529 -11.44 -11.43 -13.72
C ARG A 529 -10.48 -11.63 -14.89
N ILE A 530 -9.46 -10.79 -14.97
CA ILE A 530 -8.36 -10.90 -15.95
C ILE A 530 -7.04 -11.32 -15.29
N GLU A 531 -6.97 -11.18 -13.96
CA GLU A 531 -5.84 -11.56 -13.13
C GLU A 531 -5.78 -13.08 -12.91
N SER A 532 -4.64 -13.57 -12.41
CA SER A 532 -4.49 -14.99 -12.11
C SER A 532 -5.50 -15.45 -11.06
N TYR A 533 -6.10 -16.63 -11.29
CA TYR A 533 -6.67 -17.41 -10.20
C TYR A 533 -5.56 -17.96 -9.31
N THR A 534 -5.93 -18.38 -8.11
CA THR A 534 -5.00 -18.95 -7.13
C THR A 534 -5.30 -20.42 -6.91
N LYS A 535 -4.38 -21.13 -6.29
CA LYS A 535 -4.56 -22.50 -5.79
C LYS A 535 -3.66 -22.70 -4.58
N ASP A 536 -3.88 -23.79 -3.85
CA ASP A 536 -3.01 -24.15 -2.74
C ASP A 536 -1.64 -24.62 -3.28
N PHE A 537 -0.58 -24.23 -2.58
CA PHE A 537 0.80 -24.60 -2.93
C PHE A 537 1.44 -25.26 -1.72
N LYS A 538 2.05 -26.42 -1.96
CA LYS A 538 2.72 -27.20 -0.92
C LYS A 538 4.14 -26.71 -0.73
N LYS A 539 4.57 -26.62 0.53
CA LYS A 539 5.93 -26.29 0.93
C LYS A 539 6.80 -27.55 0.97
N ILE A 540 7.99 -27.48 0.40
CA ILE A 540 9.07 -28.47 0.58
C ILE A 540 10.38 -27.76 0.86
N ASN A 541 11.17 -28.27 1.80
CA ASN A 541 12.55 -27.82 1.99
C ASN A 541 13.45 -28.53 0.97
N ILE A 542 14.18 -27.77 0.18
CA ILE A 542 15.00 -28.33 -0.92
C ILE A 542 16.49 -28.46 -0.54
N GLY A 543 16.91 -27.84 0.57
CA GLY A 543 18.28 -27.93 1.09
C GLY A 543 18.80 -26.58 1.59
N GLU A 544 20.12 -26.49 1.72
CA GLU A 544 20.83 -25.29 2.16
C GLU A 544 21.75 -24.76 1.06
N MET A 545 21.78 -23.44 0.88
CA MET A 545 22.62 -22.77 -0.11
C MET A 545 23.47 -21.70 0.57
N SER A 546 24.77 -21.68 0.26
CA SER A 546 25.69 -20.65 0.77
C SER A 546 25.74 -19.49 -0.21
N PHE A 547 25.48 -18.27 0.27
CA PHE A 547 25.53 -17.08 -0.55
C PHE A 547 26.75 -16.25 -0.19
N LYS A 548 27.54 -15.89 -1.20
CA LYS A 548 28.64 -14.94 -1.08
C LYS A 548 28.13 -13.54 -1.40
N LYS A 549 28.56 -12.55 -0.62
CA LYS A 549 28.22 -11.14 -0.78
C LYS A 549 28.57 -10.66 -2.19
N GLY A 550 27.62 -9.98 -2.82
CA GLY A 550 27.76 -9.45 -4.17
C GLY A 550 26.53 -9.71 -5.04
N ILE A 551 26.61 -9.21 -6.27
CA ILE A 551 25.57 -9.40 -7.27
C ILE A 551 25.84 -10.70 -8.03
N SER A 552 24.83 -11.56 -8.10
CA SER A 552 24.91 -12.83 -8.83
C SER A 552 23.51 -13.25 -9.28
N ARG A 553 23.39 -14.43 -9.89
CA ARG A 553 22.14 -14.96 -10.43
C ARG A 553 21.76 -16.27 -9.75
N LEU A 554 20.55 -16.31 -9.20
CA LEU A 554 19.92 -17.52 -8.67
C LEU A 554 18.98 -18.09 -9.73
N LYS A 555 19.13 -19.37 -10.09
CA LYS A 555 18.30 -20.04 -11.11
C LYS A 555 17.58 -21.24 -10.54
N LEU A 556 16.33 -21.46 -10.96
CA LEU A 556 15.56 -22.66 -10.67
C LEU A 556 15.13 -23.33 -11.97
N LYS A 557 15.35 -24.64 -12.08
CA LYS A 557 14.98 -25.46 -13.24
C LYS A 557 14.48 -26.85 -12.86
N THR A 558 13.86 -27.53 -13.81
CA THR A 558 13.51 -28.96 -13.71
C THR A 558 14.51 -29.77 -14.53
N THR A 559 15.34 -30.57 -13.88
CA THR A 559 16.43 -31.34 -14.52
C THR A 559 15.99 -32.70 -15.04
N SER A 560 14.95 -33.29 -14.44
CA SER A 560 14.34 -34.54 -14.91
C SER A 560 12.82 -34.44 -14.75
N ILE A 561 12.08 -34.57 -15.83
CA ILE A 561 10.61 -34.48 -15.82
C ILE A 561 10.03 -35.90 -15.90
N LYS A 562 9.04 -36.19 -15.06
CA LYS A 562 8.23 -37.42 -15.13
C LYS A 562 6.86 -37.10 -15.72
N GLY A 563 6.40 -37.93 -16.65
CA GLY A 563 5.15 -37.68 -17.38
C GLY A 563 5.23 -36.47 -18.32
N ASN A 564 4.08 -35.84 -18.59
CA ASN A 564 3.94 -34.75 -19.58
C ASN A 564 3.84 -33.36 -18.95
N LYS A 565 3.88 -33.27 -17.62
CA LYS A 565 3.79 -32.04 -16.83
C LYS A 565 4.86 -32.07 -15.74
N SER A 566 5.06 -30.93 -15.09
CA SER A 566 6.06 -30.74 -14.05
C SER A 566 5.48 -29.85 -12.96
N ILE A 567 6.33 -29.23 -12.14
CA ILE A 567 5.90 -28.33 -11.08
C ILE A 567 5.18 -27.10 -11.63
N ASP A 568 4.28 -26.53 -10.83
CA ASP A 568 4.02 -25.09 -10.92
C ASP A 568 4.75 -24.40 -9.78
N PHE A 569 5.54 -23.36 -10.11
CA PHE A 569 6.34 -22.60 -9.16
C PHE A 569 5.59 -21.37 -8.67
N ARG A 570 5.50 -21.19 -7.34
CA ARG A 570 4.88 -20.00 -6.73
C ARG A 570 5.87 -19.06 -6.06
N LEU A 571 6.73 -19.62 -5.21
CA LEU A 571 7.54 -18.86 -4.28
C LEU A 571 8.74 -19.69 -3.82
N LEU A 572 9.88 -19.03 -3.70
CA LEU A 572 11.04 -19.51 -2.97
C LEU A 572 11.23 -18.64 -1.72
N ILE A 573 11.46 -19.25 -0.56
CA ILE A 573 11.76 -18.55 0.69
C ILE A 573 13.17 -18.93 1.15
N LEU A 574 14.04 -17.94 1.27
CA LEU A 574 15.34 -18.08 1.94
C LEU A 574 15.14 -17.77 3.43
N LYS A 575 15.57 -18.69 4.30
CA LYS A 575 15.41 -18.55 5.75
C LYS A 575 16.74 -18.60 6.48
N ASN A 576 16.85 -17.81 7.55
CA ASN A 576 17.89 -18.03 8.55
C ASN A 576 17.74 -19.43 9.13
N LYS A 577 18.86 -20.04 9.52
CA LYS A 577 18.83 -21.26 10.31
C LYS A 577 18.07 -20.95 11.60
N ASP A 578 17.07 -21.76 11.95
CA ASP A 578 16.49 -21.66 13.28
C ASP A 578 17.60 -21.91 14.29
N GLU A 579 17.94 -20.91 15.12
CA GLU A 579 18.86 -21.08 16.26
C GLU A 579 18.31 -22.06 17.32
N LYS A 580 17.09 -22.59 17.11
CA LYS A 580 16.51 -23.66 17.92
C LYS A 580 16.98 -25.02 17.40
N ASN A 581 18.26 -25.33 17.60
CA ASN A 581 18.85 -26.67 17.78
C ASN A 581 20.39 -26.56 17.83
N SER A 582 20.91 -25.75 18.76
CA SER A 582 22.30 -25.82 19.21
C SER A 582 22.35 -25.81 20.73
#